data_AF-A0A2P0QM30-F1
#
_entry.id   AF-A0A2P0QM30-F1
#
_cell.length_a   1.000
_cell.length_b   1.000
_cell.length_c   1.000
_cell.angle_alpha   90.00
_cell.angle_beta   90.00
_cell.angle_gamma   90.00
#
_symmetry.space_group_name_H-M   'P 1'
#
loop_
_entity.id
_entity.type
_entity.pdbx_description
1 polymer ?
#
loop_
_entity_poly.entity_id
_entity_poly.type
_entity_poly.pdbx_seq_one_letter_code
_entity_poly.pdbx_strand_id
1 'polypeptide(L)'
;CNGCGDCEAPCPVIKPNMFEVGMKPRKAIYINHPQVVPLLYTIDFDSCVKCGLCVTACGPEKKAIDLEAKDEFITVKVGTVILATGFDIFPIEKKEEWGYKRYENVITSLEFERLICASGPTG
;
A
#
# COMPACT_ATOMS: atom_id res chain seq x y z
N CYS A 1 -7.92 -12.83 9.30
CA CYS A 1 -6.76 -12.76 8.39
C CYS A 1 -5.50 -13.11 9.19
N ASN A 2 -4.61 -13.95 8.64
CA ASN A 2 -3.39 -14.41 9.34
C ASN A 2 -2.08 -13.95 8.66
N GLY A 3 -2.17 -13.04 7.68
CA GLY A 3 -0.98 -12.45 7.04
C GLY A 3 -0.16 -13.38 6.13
N CYS A 4 -0.70 -14.54 5.70
CA CYS A 4 0.07 -15.54 4.94
C CYS A 4 0.47 -15.14 3.50
N GLY A 5 -0.27 -14.24 2.84
CA GLY A 5 0.03 -13.77 1.49
C GLY A 5 -0.52 -14.59 0.32
N ASP A 6 -1.16 -15.74 0.57
CA ASP A 6 -1.74 -16.60 -0.48
C ASP A 6 -2.72 -15.86 -1.42
N CYS A 7 -3.38 -14.82 -0.90
CA CYS A 7 -4.38 -14.04 -1.60
C CYS A 7 -3.81 -12.99 -2.59
N GLU A 8 -2.51 -12.68 -2.50
CA GLU A 8 -1.85 -11.66 -3.34
C GLU A 8 -1.52 -12.18 -4.75
N ALA A 9 -0.91 -13.37 -4.83
CA ALA A 9 -0.51 -14.00 -6.09
C ALA A 9 -1.65 -14.10 -7.14
N PRO A 10 -2.88 -14.54 -6.81
CA PRO A 10 -3.95 -14.69 -7.78
C PRO A 10 -4.60 -13.34 -8.20
N CYS A 11 -4.25 -12.22 -7.57
CA CYS A 11 -4.84 -10.93 -7.91
C CYS A 11 -4.35 -10.47 -9.31
N PRO A 12 -5.26 -10.19 -10.26
CA PRO A 12 -4.88 -9.78 -11.61
C PRO A 12 -4.50 -8.30 -11.71
N VAL A 13 -4.88 -7.49 -10.71
CA VAL A 13 -4.66 -6.03 -10.72
C VAL A 13 -3.22 -5.72 -10.36
N ILE A 14 -2.59 -4.81 -11.10
CA ILE A 14 -1.25 -4.30 -10.85
C ILE A 14 -1.31 -2.78 -10.79
N LYS A 15 -0.80 -2.20 -9.69
CA LYS A 15 -0.74 -0.75 -9.45
C LYS A 15 0.65 -0.36 -8.96
N PRO A 16 1.08 0.90 -9.17
CA PRO A 16 2.28 1.42 -8.49
C PRO A 16 2.12 1.34 -6.97
N ASN A 17 3.14 0.88 -6.26
CA ASN A 17 3.14 0.87 -4.80
C ASN A 17 3.52 2.26 -4.26
N MET A 18 2.59 2.91 -3.57
CA MET A 18 2.82 4.23 -2.96
C MET A 18 3.92 4.19 -1.89
N PHE A 19 4.04 3.09 -1.14
CA PHE A 19 5.08 2.94 -0.11
C PHE A 19 6.49 2.86 -0.74
N GLU A 20 6.59 2.31 -1.95
CA GLU A 20 7.84 2.23 -2.72
C GLU A 20 8.00 3.38 -3.72
N VAL A 21 7.23 4.46 -3.57
CA VAL A 21 7.24 5.63 -4.46
C VAL A 21 7.07 5.24 -5.95
N GLY A 22 6.29 4.18 -6.21
CA GLY A 22 6.01 3.68 -7.55
C GLY A 22 7.11 2.83 -8.20
N MET A 23 8.24 2.59 -7.53
CA MET A 23 9.35 1.80 -8.09
C MET A 23 9.06 0.29 -8.19
N LYS A 24 8.26 -0.24 -7.27
CA LYS A 24 7.79 -1.63 -7.29
C LYS A 24 6.27 -1.66 -7.44
N PRO A 25 5.70 -2.52 -8.30
CA PRO A 25 4.26 -2.68 -8.36
C PRO A 25 3.73 -3.41 -7.11
N ARG A 26 2.47 -3.15 -6.77
CA ARG A 26 1.67 -3.92 -5.82
C ARG A 26 0.40 -4.44 -6.47
N LYS A 27 -0.26 -5.40 -5.81
CA LYS A 27 -1.60 -5.88 -6.17
C LYS A 27 -2.69 -5.01 -5.52
N ALA A 28 -3.95 -5.22 -5.91
CA ALA A 28 -5.09 -4.57 -5.25
C ALA A 28 -5.29 -5.05 -3.81
N ILE A 29 -4.94 -6.32 -3.52
CA ILE A 29 -4.85 -6.87 -2.17
C ILE A 29 -3.39 -6.92 -1.75
N TYR A 30 -3.01 -6.23 -0.68
CA TYR A 30 -1.60 -5.98 -0.35
C TYR A 30 -1.37 -5.70 1.14
N ILE A 31 -0.10 -5.69 1.54
CA ILE A 31 0.41 -5.07 2.76
C ILE A 31 1.39 -3.95 2.36
N ASN A 32 1.52 -2.91 3.19
CA ASN A 32 2.41 -1.79 2.84
C ASN A 32 3.89 -2.20 2.85
N HIS A 33 4.31 -2.93 3.87
CA HIS A 33 5.67 -3.46 4.04
C HIS A 33 5.64 -4.72 4.92
N PRO A 34 6.72 -5.53 4.94
CA PRO A 34 6.72 -6.83 5.62
C PRO A 34 6.51 -6.79 7.14
N GLN A 35 6.84 -5.66 7.79
CA GLN A 35 6.75 -5.46 9.24
C GLN A 35 5.51 -4.64 9.67
N VAL A 36 4.46 -4.58 8.85
CA VAL A 36 3.26 -3.79 9.17
C VAL A 36 2.57 -4.32 10.43
N VAL A 37 2.06 -3.41 11.27
CA VAL A 37 1.31 -3.73 12.48
C VAL A 37 -0.07 -3.05 12.43
N PRO A 38 -1.17 -3.80 12.51
CA PRO A 38 -1.25 -5.26 12.54
C PRO A 38 -0.89 -5.90 11.19
N LEU A 39 -0.39 -7.14 11.19
CA LEU A 39 -0.05 -7.90 9.98
C LEU A 39 -1.32 -8.41 9.28
N LEU A 40 -2.05 -7.50 8.64
CA LEU A 40 -3.31 -7.77 7.94
C LEU A 40 -3.24 -7.24 6.51
N TYR A 41 -3.71 -8.06 5.57
CA TYR A 41 -3.90 -7.64 4.18
C TYR A 41 -5.08 -6.67 4.06
N THR A 42 -4.91 -5.67 3.21
CA THR A 42 -5.92 -4.65 2.88
C THR A 42 -6.27 -4.75 1.40
N ILE A 43 -7.53 -4.49 1.06
CA ILE A 43 -7.99 -4.40 -0.33
C ILE A 43 -8.22 -2.93 -0.68
N ASP A 44 -7.54 -2.47 -1.71
CA ASP A 44 -7.82 -1.21 -2.38
C ASP A 44 -9.05 -1.39 -3.28
N PHE A 45 -10.22 -0.97 -2.78
CA PHE A 45 -11.48 -1.09 -3.51
C PHE A 45 -11.59 -0.17 -4.73
N ASP A 46 -10.81 0.92 -4.80
CA ASP A 46 -10.79 1.80 -5.98
C ASP A 46 -10.15 1.09 -7.18
N SER A 47 -9.22 0.17 -6.92
CA SER A 47 -8.54 -0.63 -7.94
C SER A 47 -9.12 -2.04 -8.10
N CYS A 48 -9.92 -2.53 -7.14
CA CYS A 48 -10.42 -3.90 -7.11
C CYS A 48 -11.55 -4.12 -8.12
N VAL A 49 -11.42 -5.14 -8.97
CA VAL A 49 -12.47 -5.56 -9.93
C VAL A 49 -13.45 -6.59 -9.36
N LYS A 50 -13.40 -6.87 -8.05
CA LYS A 50 -14.24 -7.85 -7.34
C LYS A 50 -14.32 -9.25 -7.99
N CYS A 51 -13.24 -9.73 -8.61
CA CYS A 51 -13.23 -11.01 -9.32
C CYS A 51 -13.31 -12.27 -8.42
N GLY A 52 -13.13 -12.14 -7.10
CA GLY A 52 -13.24 -13.26 -6.15
C GLY A 52 -12.04 -14.22 -6.08
N LEU A 53 -11.02 -14.08 -6.94
CA LEU A 53 -9.87 -15.00 -6.95
C LEU A 53 -9.11 -15.05 -5.62
N CYS A 54 -8.96 -13.90 -4.95
CA CYS A 54 -8.34 -13.82 -3.62
C CYS A 54 -9.17 -14.53 -2.54
N VAL A 55 -10.51 -14.55 -2.66
CA VAL A 55 -11.42 -15.25 -1.74
C VAL A 55 -11.21 -16.76 -1.86
N THR A 56 -11.16 -17.27 -3.10
CA THR A 56 -10.90 -18.69 -3.38
C THR A 56 -9.55 -19.12 -2.82
N ALA A 57 -8.50 -18.32 -3.02
CA ALA A 57 -7.15 -18.61 -2.50
C ALA A 57 -7.05 -18.52 -0.97
N CYS A 58 -7.82 -17.64 -0.33
CA CYS A 58 -7.90 -17.56 1.13
C CYS A 58 -8.49 -18.85 1.74
N GLY A 59 -9.37 -19.52 0.98
CA GLY A 59 -9.99 -20.78 1.37
C GLY A 59 -11.10 -20.64 2.42
N PRO A 60 -11.95 -21.67 2.55
CA PRO A 60 -13.10 -21.63 3.46
C PRO A 60 -12.70 -21.70 4.94
N GLU A 61 -11.51 -22.21 5.26
CA GLU A 61 -11.03 -22.34 6.64
C GLU A 61 -10.71 -20.98 7.26
N LYS A 62 -10.00 -20.11 6.51
CA LYS A 62 -9.61 -18.77 6.98
C LYS A 62 -10.75 -17.78 6.82
N LYS A 63 -11.49 -17.86 5.70
CA LYS A 63 -12.66 -17.02 5.34
C LYS A 63 -12.51 -15.56 5.76
N ALA A 64 -11.37 -14.96 5.44
CA ALA A 64 -10.96 -13.66 5.99
C ALA A 64 -11.26 -12.46 5.08
N ILE A 65 -11.78 -12.71 3.87
CA ILE A 65 -12.00 -11.67 2.85
C ILE A 65 -13.50 -11.52 2.64
N ASP A 66 -13.98 -10.30 2.82
CA ASP A 66 -15.34 -9.87 2.48
C ASP A 66 -15.27 -8.74 1.45
N LEU A 67 -15.76 -9.00 0.23
CA LEU A 67 -15.76 -8.02 -0.86
C LEU A 67 -16.98 -7.08 -0.82
N GLU A 68 -17.93 -7.34 0.08
CA GLU A 68 -19.13 -6.54 0.31
C GLU A 68 -19.07 -5.79 1.65
N ALA A 69 -17.91 -5.78 2.30
CA ALA A 69 -17.65 -4.99 3.49
C ALA A 69 -17.97 -3.50 3.22
N LYS A 70 -18.60 -2.85 4.20
CA LYS A 70 -19.02 -1.45 4.12
C LYS A 70 -18.36 -0.65 5.22
N ASP A 71 -18.19 0.64 4.96
CA ASP A 71 -17.68 1.57 5.94
C ASP A 71 -18.64 1.69 7.13
N GLU A 72 -18.08 1.77 8.33
CA GLU A 72 -18.82 1.92 9.58
C GLU A 72 -18.40 3.22 10.28
N PHE A 73 -19.38 4.03 10.67
CA PHE A 73 -19.14 5.19 11.52
C PHE A 73 -19.19 4.78 12.99
N ILE A 74 -18.07 4.98 13.69
CA ILE A 74 -17.95 4.66 15.12
C ILE A 74 -17.95 5.96 15.91
N THR A 75 -18.83 6.05 16.91
CA THR A 75 -18.84 7.18 17.85
C THR A 75 -18.01 6.81 19.09
N VAL A 76 -16.94 7.55 19.33
CA VAL A 76 -16.06 7.35 20.49
C VAL A 76 -16.08 8.61 21.36
N LYS A 77 -16.30 8.45 22.66
CA LYS A 77 -16.27 9.55 23.61
C LYS A 77 -14.85 9.70 24.16
N VAL A 78 -14.20 10.83 23.88
CA VAL A 78 -12.83 11.13 24.31
C VAL A 78 -12.78 12.45 25.07
N GLY A 79 -11.83 12.60 26.00
CA GLY A 79 -11.63 13.85 26.74
C GLY A 79 -10.71 14.85 26.02
N THR A 80 -9.70 14.34 25.32
CA THR A 80 -8.68 15.13 24.61
C THR A 80 -8.35 14.47 23.28
N VAL A 81 -8.01 15.28 22.28
CA VAL A 81 -7.53 14.82 20.96
C VAL A 81 -6.11 15.35 20.74
N ILE A 82 -5.22 14.48 20.24
CA ILE A 82 -3.84 14.84 19.87
C ILE A 82 -3.73 14.71 18.35
N LEU A 83 -3.27 15.75 17.66
CA LEU A 83 -3.04 15.74 16.22
C LEU A 83 -1.58 15.41 15.91
N ALA A 84 -1.34 14.28 15.24
CA ALA A 84 -0.01 13.80 14.88
C ALA A 84 0.01 13.15 13.48
N THR A 85 -0.54 13.84 12.47
CA THR A 85 -0.70 13.33 11.09
C THR A 85 0.57 13.33 10.25
N GLY A 86 1.69 13.86 10.76
CA GLY A 86 2.97 13.89 10.04
C GLY A 86 3.06 15.01 8.99
N PHE A 87 3.71 14.73 7.88
CA PHE A 87 3.99 15.68 6.78
C PHE A 87 4.02 14.96 5.43
N ASP A 88 3.92 15.73 4.35
CA ASP A 88 4.09 15.26 2.97
C ASP A 88 5.39 15.80 2.35
N ILE A 89 5.90 15.10 1.34
CA ILE A 89 7.11 15.50 0.60
C ILE A 89 6.80 16.71 -0.29
N PHE A 90 7.80 17.57 -0.46
CA PHE A 90 7.73 18.69 -1.39
C PHE A 90 7.44 18.23 -2.83
N PRO A 91 6.49 18.86 -3.56
CA PRO A 91 6.15 18.50 -4.94
C PRO A 91 7.23 18.96 -5.92
N ILE A 92 8.31 18.17 -6.00
CA ILE A 92 9.51 18.45 -6.80
C ILE A 92 9.22 18.50 -8.30
N GLU A 93 8.11 17.93 -8.77
CA GLU A 93 7.67 18.02 -10.17
C GLU A 93 7.47 19.45 -10.65
N LYS A 94 7.24 20.39 -9.72
CA LYS A 94 7.11 21.82 -10.05
C LYS A 94 8.47 22.52 -10.25
N LYS A 95 9.58 21.84 -9.99
CA LYS A 95 10.96 22.32 -10.14
C LYS A 95 11.56 21.74 -11.40
N GLU A 96 11.04 22.18 -12.55
CA GLU A 96 11.45 21.71 -13.87
C GLU A 96 12.96 21.89 -14.11
N GLU A 97 13.58 22.91 -13.50
CA GLU A 97 15.01 23.18 -13.58
C GLU A 97 15.89 22.08 -12.98
N TRP A 98 15.35 21.25 -12.08
CA TRP A 98 16.08 20.13 -11.46
C TRP A 98 16.00 18.84 -12.29
N GLY A 99 15.11 18.78 -13.28
CA GLY A 99 15.02 17.66 -14.21
C GLY A 99 14.50 16.35 -13.59
N TYR A 100 13.79 16.41 -12.46
CA TYR A 100 13.11 15.24 -11.89
C TYR A 100 12.10 14.66 -12.91
N LYS A 101 12.09 13.33 -13.09
CA LYS A 101 11.36 12.60 -14.15
C LYS A 101 11.80 12.89 -15.59
N ARG A 102 12.72 13.82 -15.83
CA ARG A 102 13.37 14.04 -17.14
C ARG A 102 14.69 13.27 -17.25
N TYR A 103 15.44 13.22 -16.16
CA TYR A 103 16.70 12.48 -16.06
C TYR A 103 16.51 11.30 -15.11
N GLU A 104 16.89 10.09 -15.55
CA GLU A 104 16.65 8.85 -14.79
C GLU A 104 17.38 8.81 -13.44
N ASN A 105 18.50 9.51 -13.34
CA ASN A 105 19.37 9.56 -12.17
C ASN A 105 19.09 10.76 -11.24
N VAL A 106 18.06 11.56 -11.52
CA VAL A 106 17.56 12.57 -10.58
C VAL A 106 16.43 11.96 -9.77
N ILE A 107 16.74 11.65 -8.51
CA ILE A 107 15.81 11.06 -7.55
C ILE A 107 15.65 11.96 -6.31
N THR A 108 14.51 11.83 -5.66
CA THR A 108 14.20 12.46 -4.38
C THR A 108 14.88 11.73 -3.22
N SER A 109 15.02 12.41 -2.08
CA SER A 109 15.54 11.76 -0.87
C SER A 109 14.68 10.58 -0.42
N LEU A 110 13.35 10.64 -0.60
CA LEU A 110 12.47 9.53 -0.23
C LEU A 110 12.63 8.31 -1.15
N GLU A 111 12.79 8.52 -2.46
CA GLU A 111 13.12 7.43 -3.39
C GLU A 111 14.46 6.79 -3.03
N PHE A 112 15.47 7.61 -2.72
CA PHE A 112 16.78 7.11 -2.28
C PHE A 112 16.66 6.26 -1.00
N GLU A 113 15.90 6.71 0.00
CA GLU A 113 15.63 5.93 1.22
C GLU A 113 14.98 4.57 0.91
N ARG A 114 14.02 4.52 -0.03
CA ARG A 114 13.43 3.25 -0.46
C ARG A 114 14.45 2.35 -1.15
N LEU A 115 15.32 2.90 -2.01
CA LEU A 115 16.35 2.14 -2.74
C LEU A 115 17.43 1.53 -1.82
N ILE A 116 17.83 2.23 -0.75
CA ILE A 116 18.82 1.72 0.21
C ILE A 116 18.21 0.79 1.26
N CYS A 117 16.88 0.78 1.38
CA CYS A 117 16.17 -0.07 2.34
C CYS A 117 16.34 -1.55 1.97
N ALA A 118 16.73 -2.37 2.95
CA ALA A 118 16.92 -3.81 2.75
C ALA A 118 15.64 -4.60 2.47
N SER A 119 14.46 -4.00 2.70
CA SER A 119 13.15 -4.55 2.33
C SER A 119 12.47 -3.69 1.25
N GLY A 120 13.28 -2.94 0.52
CA GLY A 120 12.85 -1.98 -0.49
C GLY A 120 12.53 -2.62 -1.84
N PRO A 121 12.50 -1.82 -2.91
CA PRO A 121 12.15 -2.29 -4.24
C PRO A 121 13.30 -3.02 -4.94
N THR A 122 14.55 -2.79 -4.51
CA THR A 122 15.79 -3.29 -5.13
C THR A 122 16.46 -4.44 -4.38
N GLY A 123 15.85 -4.93 -3.28
CA GLY A 123 16.32 -6.06 -2.48
C GLY A 123 15.23 -6.54 -1.52
#